data_AF-A0A7W3DK75-F1
#
_entry.id   AF-A0A7W3DK75-F1
#
_cell.length_a   1.000
_cell.length_b   1.000
_cell.length_c   1.000
_cell.angle_alpha   90.00
_cell.angle_beta   90.00
_cell.angle_gamma   90.00
#
_symmetry.space_group_name_H-M   'P 1'
#
loop_
_entity.id
_entity.type
_entity.pdbx_description
1 polymer ?
#
loop_
_entity_poly.entity_id
_entity_poly.type
_entity_poly.pdbx_seq_one_letter_code
_entity_poly.pdbx_strand_id
1 'polypeptide(L)' 'MKSAIERAIDAAGGVNALARAIGVKQPSVSRWRKVGVVGVEHVPDVAAFTGIPAHELRPDKPKLFPHPGNEV' A
#
# COMPACT_ATOMS: atom_id res chain seq x y z
N MET A 1 12.53 7.10 -8.08
CA MET A 1 11.11 7.41 -7.74
C MET A 1 10.71 6.51 -6.59
N LYS A 2 10.24 7.05 -5.47
CA LYS A 2 9.75 6.23 -4.35
C LYS A 2 8.42 5.61 -4.76
N SER A 3 8.28 4.29 -4.63
CA SER A 3 7.00 3.61 -4.87
C SER A 3 5.98 4.01 -3.80
N ALA A 4 4.69 3.86 -4.09
CA ALA A 4 3.64 4.16 -3.13
C ALA A 4 3.80 3.36 -1.83
N ILE A 5 4.28 2.10 -1.91
CA ILE A 5 4.62 1.31 -0.72
C ILE A 5 5.81 1.87 0.06
N GLU A 6 6.83 2.44 -0.58
CA GLU A 6 7.92 3.08 0.15
C GLU A 6 7.45 4.34 0.89
N ARG A 7 6.55 5.12 0.28
CA ARG A 7 5.90 6.25 0.96
C ARG A 7 5.05 5.76 2.13
N ALA A 8 4.31 4.67 1.98
CA ALA A 8 3.53 4.06 3.05
C ALA A 8 4.42 3.60 4.22
N ILE A 9 5.56 2.97 3.91
CA ILE A 9 6.54 2.51 4.90
C ILE A 9 7.15 3.72 5.64
N ASP A 10 7.49 4.78 4.94
CA ASP A 10 8.04 6.02 5.49
C ASP A 10 7.03 6.70 6.42
N ALA A 11 5.78 6.86 5.98
CA ALA A 11 4.68 7.42 6.76
C ALA A 11 4.37 6.60 8.03
N ALA A 12 4.52 5.28 7.96
CA ALA A 12 4.34 4.38 9.10
C ALA A 12 5.50 4.43 10.11
N GLY A 13 6.66 5.01 9.78
CA GLY A 13 7.87 4.96 10.61
C GLY A 13 8.67 3.66 10.43
N GLY A 14 8.50 2.96 9.32
CA GLY A 14 9.31 1.81 8.91
C GLY A 14 8.53 0.53 8.66
N VAL A 15 9.23 -0.48 8.14
CA VAL A 15 8.65 -1.76 7.70
C VAL A 15 7.97 -2.50 8.86
N ASN A 16 8.59 -2.50 10.03
CA ASN A 16 8.05 -3.16 11.23
C ASN A 16 6.80 -2.45 11.77
N ALA A 17 6.78 -1.13 11.74
CA ALA A 17 5.64 -0.35 12.20
C ALA A 17 4.43 -0.56 11.28
N LEU A 18 4.64 -0.51 9.95
CA LEU A 18 3.60 -0.82 8.98
C LEU A 18 3.10 -2.26 9.14
N ALA A 19 4.01 -3.23 9.29
CA ALA A 19 3.62 -4.63 9.47
C ALA A 19 2.72 -4.83 10.69
N ARG A 20 3.06 -4.18 11.82
CA ARG A 20 2.26 -4.23 13.05
C ARG A 20 0.92 -3.51 12.91
N ALA A 21 0.89 -2.35 12.28
CA ALA A 21 -0.33 -1.57 12.09
C ALA A 21 -1.38 -2.32 11.26
N ILE A 22 -0.93 -3.04 10.23
CA ILE A 22 -1.79 -3.78 9.29
C ILE A 22 -2.01 -5.24 9.76
N GLY A 23 -1.34 -5.69 10.82
CA GLY A 23 -1.45 -7.06 11.32
C GLY A 23 -0.79 -8.12 10.41
N VAL A 24 0.20 -7.73 9.61
CA VAL A 24 0.94 -8.66 8.73
C VAL A 24 2.33 -8.96 9.26
N LYS A 25 2.95 -10.02 8.74
CA LYS A 25 4.35 -10.33 9.05
C LYS A 25 5.29 -9.36 8.31
N GLN A 26 6.37 -8.94 8.95
CA GLN A 26 7.39 -8.06 8.34
C GLN A 26 7.92 -8.55 6.97
N PRO A 27 8.16 -9.86 6.73
CA PRO A 27 8.58 -10.35 5.42
C PRO A 27 7.58 -10.03 4.30
N SER A 28 6.27 -9.95 4.60
CA SER A 28 5.25 -9.55 3.64
C SER A 28 5.48 -8.11 3.16
N VAL A 29 5.73 -7.20 4.11
CA VAL A 29 5.99 -5.78 3.81
C VAL A 29 7.34 -5.63 3.08
N SER A 30 8.36 -6.37 3.47
CA SER A 30 9.66 -6.39 2.77
C SER A 30 9.50 -6.85 1.31
N ARG A 31 8.67 -7.88 1.08
CA ARG A 31 8.32 -8.34 -0.27
C ARG A 31 7.57 -7.26 -1.05
N TRP A 32 6.58 -6.58 -0.46
CA TRP A 32 5.86 -5.48 -1.12
C TRP A 32 6.80 -4.37 -1.52
N ARG A 33 7.74 -3.98 -0.65
CA ARG A 33 8.77 -2.99 -0.96
C ARG A 33 9.61 -3.40 -2.18
N LYS A 34 10.03 -4.67 -2.24
CA LYS A 34 10.85 -5.20 -3.33
C LYS A 34 10.09 -5.27 -4.66
N VAL A 35 8.82 -5.65 -4.64
CA VAL A 35 7.99 -5.76 -5.86
C VAL A 35 7.37 -4.40 -6.24
N GLY A 36 7.27 -3.47 -5.29
CA GLY A 36 6.63 -2.16 -5.46
C GLY A 36 5.10 -2.18 -5.34
N VAL A 37 4.49 -3.32 -4.99
CA VAL A 37 3.04 -3.51 -4.93
C VAL A 37 2.58 -4.16 -3.63
N VAL A 38 1.44 -3.72 -3.12
CA VAL A 38 0.80 -4.26 -1.91
C VAL A 38 -0.15 -5.40 -2.26
N GLY A 39 -0.25 -6.42 -1.40
CA GLY A 39 -1.24 -7.50 -1.55
C GLY A 39 -2.66 -6.94 -1.54
N VAL A 40 -3.54 -7.41 -2.46
CA VAL A 40 -4.89 -6.84 -2.70
C VAL A 40 -5.65 -6.70 -1.39
N GLU A 41 -5.58 -7.74 -0.56
CA GLU A 41 -6.29 -7.85 0.71
C GLU A 41 -5.87 -6.79 1.74
N HIS A 42 -4.63 -6.31 1.66
CA HIS A 42 -4.07 -5.33 2.61
C HIS A 42 -4.01 -3.90 2.04
N VAL A 43 -4.29 -3.72 0.75
CA VAL A 43 -4.37 -2.38 0.14
C VAL A 43 -5.33 -1.46 0.91
N PRO A 44 -6.58 -1.85 1.27
CA PRO A 44 -7.48 -0.97 1.99
C PRO A 44 -6.94 -0.58 3.38
N ASP A 45 -6.36 -1.52 4.13
CA ASP A 45 -5.76 -1.23 5.43
C ASP A 45 -4.57 -0.28 5.33
N VAL A 46 -3.68 -0.51 4.34
CA VAL A 46 -2.51 0.34 4.12
C VAL A 46 -2.95 1.73 3.70
N ALA A 47 -3.98 1.83 2.85
CA ALA A 47 -4.53 3.10 2.42
C ALA A 47 -5.15 3.88 3.59
N ALA A 48 -5.93 3.20 4.44
CA ALA A 48 -6.54 3.80 5.62
C ALA A 48 -5.49 4.26 6.64
N PHE A 49 -4.43 3.47 6.86
CA PHE A 49 -3.39 3.78 7.83
C PHE A 49 -2.43 4.89 7.36
N THR A 50 -2.07 4.90 6.08
CA THR A 50 -1.05 5.82 5.53
C THR A 50 -1.62 7.04 4.82
N GLY A 51 -2.93 7.04 4.54
CA GLY A 51 -3.60 8.07 3.74
C GLY A 51 -3.24 8.02 2.25
N ILE A 52 -2.48 7.02 1.80
CA ILE A 52 -2.13 6.84 0.38
C ILE A 52 -3.28 6.11 -0.31
N PRO A 53 -3.81 6.64 -1.43
CA PRO A 53 -4.94 6.02 -2.07
C PRO A 53 -4.60 4.65 -2.66
N ALA A 54 -5.57 3.74 -2.59
CA ALA A 54 -5.42 2.35 -3.04
C ALA A 54 -4.97 2.20 -4.50
N HIS A 55 -5.43 3.11 -5.39
CA HIS A 55 -5.04 3.11 -6.80
C HIS A 55 -3.56 3.47 -7.01
N GLU A 56 -2.93 4.24 -6.10
CA GLU A 56 -1.48 4.49 -6.13
C GLU A 56 -0.70 3.28 -5.62
N LEU A 57 -1.21 2.59 -4.60
CA LEU A 57 -0.61 1.36 -4.07
C LEU A 57 -0.68 0.20 -5.06
N ARG A 58 -1.70 0.19 -5.93
CA ARG A 58 -1.90 -0.86 -6.91
C ARG A 58 -2.56 -0.36 -8.21
N PRO A 59 -1.80 0.37 -9.07
CA PRO A 59 -2.30 0.84 -10.36
C PRO A 59 -2.62 -0.30 -11.34
N ASP A 60 -2.09 -1.50 -11.09
CA ASP A 60 -2.31 -2.72 -11.88
C ASP A 60 -3.76 -3.21 -11.89
N LYS A 61 -4.57 -2.83 -10.88
CA LYS A 61 -5.96 -3.31 -10.74
C LYS A 61 -6.98 -2.15 -10.65
N PRO A 62 -7.18 -1.38 -11.74
CA PRO A 62 -8.09 -0.24 -11.75
C PRO A 62 -9.56 -0.64 -11.51
N LYS A 63 -9.94 -1.90 -11.81
CA LYS A 63 -11.30 -2.42 -11.51
C LYS A 63 -11.58 -2.64 -10.03
N LEU A 64 -10.54 -2.97 -9.24
CA LEU A 64 -10.68 -3.16 -7.79
C LEU A 64 -10.39 -1.88 -7.00
N PHE A 65 -9.53 -1.02 -7.54
CA PHE A 65 -9.14 0.24 -6.93
C PHE A 65 -9.32 1.36 -7.95
N PRO A 66 -10.57 1.83 -8.15
CA PRO A 66 -10.85 2.89 -9.10
C PRO A 66 -10.13 4.17 -8.69
N HIS A 67 -9.63 4.91 -9.68
CA HIS A 67 -9.12 6.25 -9.47
C HIS A 67 -10.31 7.19 -9.21
N PRO A 68 -10.28 8.06 -8.18
CA PRO A 68 -11.38 8.96 -7.86
C PRO A 68 -11.72 9.96 -8.98
N GLY A 69 -10.90 10.04 -10.04
CA GLY A 69 -11.18 10.83 -11.24
C GLY A 69 -11.85 10.06 -12.40
N ASN A 70 -12.27 8.81 -12.21
CA ASN A 70 -12.89 7.99 -13.26
C ASN A 70 -14.40 7.74 -13.05
N GLU A 71 -15.06 8.57 -12.24
CA GLU A 71 -16.51 8.68 -12.23
C GLU A 71 -16.92 9.74 -13.27
N VAL A 72 -17.22 9.26 -14.49
CA VAL A 72 -17.99 9.99 -15.51
C VAL A 72 -19.18 9.17 -15.94
#